data_AF-R9P8Y3-F1
#
_entry.id   AF-R9P8Y3-F1
#
_cell.length_a   1.000
_cell.length_b   1.000
_cell.length_c   1.000
_cell.angle_alpha   90.00
_cell.angle_beta   90.00
_cell.angle_gamma   90.00
#
_symmetry.space_group_name_H-M   'P 1'
#
loop_
_entity.id
_entity.type
_entity.pdbx_description
1 polymer ?
#
loop_
_entity_poly.entity_id
_entity_poly.type
_entity_poly.pdbx_seq_one_letter_code
_entity_poly.pdbx_strand_id
1 'polypeptide(L)'
;MAPQSRIYLTRHSQAEHNVADDYSIPDAPLTPLGKQQSARLPSLTHDLQSRAEVILSSALKRTLQSTKIGYAPAIERLGGLSKVVLLPQLQECNDFPCDTGSAKEVIERDPELQGFDFSPLTPDWTSKQGFYAADEASLNKRAQWVRQYLRSRPELDIVVMAHGDILRRITGQAYPWKNAEVRLFQFDPASVDTEACPLVHVQDIATGGAAVEPTSGDIAAEKGVFAPGAGPNANSALCSRSHAPASHEQMPCQDFTLLPVRAYVVLIVRSLSPAIPISNSGSLQNWAASAAPTTSAANPSKDADLKRIEDRVRHRQSMLMEQTNELQELEKRLQAAEARKKELESRGGFV
;
A
#
# COMPACT_ATOMS: atom_id res chain seq x y z
N MET A 1 -12.15 -17.99 -18.15
CA MET A 1 -12.13 -17.13 -19.34
C MET A 1 -13.08 -15.96 -19.16
N ALA A 2 -12.63 -14.75 -19.50
CA ALA A 2 -13.49 -13.58 -19.48
C ALA A 2 -14.70 -13.76 -20.44
N PRO A 3 -15.90 -13.26 -20.09
CA PRO A 3 -16.20 -12.49 -18.89
C PRO A 3 -16.42 -13.34 -17.61
N GLN A 4 -16.43 -14.67 -17.69
CA GLN A 4 -16.76 -15.54 -16.54
C GLN A 4 -15.63 -15.68 -15.51
N SER A 5 -14.40 -15.24 -15.82
CA SER A 5 -13.29 -15.24 -14.87
C SER A 5 -13.61 -14.39 -13.63
N ARG A 6 -13.28 -14.95 -12.46
CA ARG A 6 -13.38 -14.36 -11.13
C ARG A 6 -12.06 -13.74 -10.75
N ILE A 7 -12.08 -12.43 -10.52
CA ILE A 7 -10.91 -11.63 -10.21
C ILE A 7 -10.94 -11.24 -8.74
N TYR A 8 -10.06 -11.83 -7.95
CA TYR A 8 -9.91 -11.59 -6.51
C TYR A 8 -8.84 -10.52 -6.29
N LEU A 9 -9.30 -9.28 -6.22
CA LEU A 9 -8.43 -8.13 -5.94
C LEU A 9 -8.13 -8.07 -4.44
N THR A 10 -6.85 -8.02 -4.10
CA THR A 10 -6.34 -7.99 -2.72
C THR A 10 -5.45 -6.78 -2.49
N ARG A 11 -5.76 -5.96 -1.48
CA ARG A 11 -4.82 -4.92 -0.99
C ARG A 11 -3.80 -5.54 -0.05
N HIS A 12 -2.53 -5.13 -0.15
CA HIS A 12 -1.48 -5.53 0.78
C HIS A 12 -1.81 -5.25 2.26
N SER A 13 -1.13 -5.94 3.17
CA SER A 13 -1.22 -5.71 4.61
C SER A 13 -0.48 -4.45 5.06
N GLN A 14 -0.63 -4.04 6.31
CA GLN A 14 0.07 -2.87 6.85
C GLN A 14 1.58 -2.93 6.60
N ALA A 15 2.12 -1.85 6.05
CA ALA A 15 3.55 -1.63 5.84
C ALA A 15 4.09 -0.52 6.73
N GLU A 16 5.42 -0.46 6.91
CA GLU A 16 6.08 0.49 7.82
C GLU A 16 5.68 1.95 7.54
N HIS A 17 5.51 2.31 6.27
CA HIS A 17 5.06 3.66 5.88
C HIS A 17 3.63 3.98 6.36
N ASN A 18 2.77 2.98 6.60
CA ASN A 18 1.39 3.19 7.08
C ASN A 18 1.32 3.55 8.57
N VAL A 19 2.35 3.22 9.37
CA VAL A 19 2.31 3.42 10.83
C VAL A 19 2.46 4.90 11.19
N ALA A 20 3.46 5.55 10.62
CA ALA A 20 3.82 6.93 10.94
C ALA A 20 3.53 7.93 9.80
N ASP A 21 2.93 7.46 8.69
CA ASP A 21 2.84 8.22 7.43
C ASP A 21 4.23 8.66 6.92
N ASP A 22 5.23 7.79 7.10
CA ASP A 22 6.60 8.01 6.64
C ASP A 22 6.78 7.46 5.23
N TYR A 23 6.49 8.30 4.25
CA TYR A 23 6.63 7.97 2.83
C TYR A 23 8.07 7.99 2.33
N SER A 24 9.04 8.36 3.19
CA SER A 24 10.46 8.38 2.83
C SER A 24 11.12 7.01 2.88
N ILE A 25 10.47 6.01 3.51
CA ILE A 25 10.96 4.63 3.63
C ILE A 25 10.96 3.97 2.25
N PRO A 26 12.11 3.71 1.61
CA PRO A 26 12.15 3.13 0.26
C PRO A 26 11.58 1.71 0.24
N ASP A 27 10.72 1.42 -0.73
CA ASP A 27 10.11 0.07 -0.95
C ASP A 27 9.67 -0.59 0.37
N ALA A 28 8.86 0.15 1.13
CA ALA A 28 8.58 -0.13 2.54
C ALA A 28 8.07 -1.56 2.77
N PRO A 29 8.67 -2.32 3.71
CA PRO A 29 8.25 -3.68 4.06
C PRO A 29 6.98 -3.69 4.92
N LEU A 30 6.40 -4.88 5.09
CA LEU A 30 5.36 -5.14 6.08
C LEU A 30 5.87 -4.97 7.51
N THR A 31 5.01 -4.43 8.36
CA THR A 31 5.21 -4.45 9.83
C THR A 31 4.95 -5.85 10.38
N PRO A 32 5.31 -6.13 11.65
CA PRO A 32 4.87 -7.35 12.32
C PRO A 32 3.34 -7.54 12.29
N LEU A 33 2.57 -6.47 12.52
CA LEU A 33 1.11 -6.49 12.41
C LEU A 33 0.67 -6.81 10.98
N GLY A 34 1.30 -6.22 9.97
CA GLY A 34 1.02 -6.52 8.57
C GLY A 34 1.25 -7.99 8.23
N LYS A 35 2.32 -8.59 8.74
CA LYS A 35 2.57 -10.04 8.59
C LYS A 35 1.44 -10.86 9.24
N GLN A 36 0.96 -10.48 10.41
CA GLN A 36 -0.19 -11.14 11.05
C GLN A 36 -1.49 -10.98 10.25
N GLN A 37 -1.78 -9.78 9.73
CA GLN A 37 -2.94 -9.53 8.87
C GLN A 37 -2.92 -10.43 7.63
N SER A 38 -1.76 -10.56 6.97
CA SER A 38 -1.58 -11.50 5.86
C SER A 38 -1.80 -12.94 6.32
N ALA A 39 -1.28 -13.34 7.48
CA ALA A 39 -1.40 -14.70 8.01
C ALA A 39 -2.85 -15.12 8.36
N ARG A 40 -3.79 -14.16 8.44
CA ARG A 40 -5.23 -14.45 8.59
C ARG A 40 -5.90 -14.85 7.27
N LEU A 41 -5.35 -14.44 6.12
CA LEU A 41 -5.98 -14.69 4.82
C LEU A 41 -6.20 -16.17 4.51
N PRO A 42 -5.26 -17.11 4.76
CA PRO A 42 -5.47 -18.52 4.48
C PRO A 42 -6.74 -19.11 5.10
N SER A 43 -7.03 -18.78 6.36
CA SER A 43 -8.21 -19.28 7.06
C SER A 43 -9.50 -18.58 6.60
N LEU A 44 -9.42 -17.27 6.32
CA LEU A 44 -10.57 -16.49 5.83
C LEU A 44 -10.94 -16.79 4.38
N THR A 45 -10.02 -17.36 3.60
CA THR A 45 -10.18 -17.55 2.15
C THR A 45 -10.01 -19.02 1.72
N HIS A 46 -10.28 -19.98 2.61
CA HIS A 46 -10.05 -21.42 2.36
C HIS A 46 -10.52 -21.91 0.97
N ASP A 47 -11.74 -21.54 0.58
CA ASP A 47 -12.31 -21.85 -0.74
C ASP A 47 -11.47 -21.29 -1.90
N LEU A 48 -11.09 -20.01 -1.83
CA LEU A 48 -10.19 -19.38 -2.81
C LEU A 48 -8.81 -20.03 -2.84
N GLN A 49 -8.22 -20.34 -1.67
CA GLN A 49 -6.92 -21.01 -1.58
C GLN A 49 -6.92 -22.35 -2.30
N SER A 50 -8.04 -23.08 -2.25
CA SER A 50 -8.19 -24.41 -2.86
C SER A 50 -8.35 -24.38 -4.38
N ARG A 51 -8.83 -23.27 -4.95
CA ARG A 51 -9.18 -23.21 -6.38
C ARG A 51 -8.46 -22.15 -7.21
N ALA A 52 -7.77 -21.19 -6.60
CA ALA A 52 -7.01 -20.18 -7.35
C ALA A 52 -6.12 -20.84 -8.40
N GLU A 53 -6.19 -20.39 -9.64
CA GLU A 53 -5.45 -20.98 -10.75
C GLU A 53 -4.16 -20.21 -11.02
N VAL A 54 -4.13 -18.92 -10.67
CA VAL A 54 -2.93 -18.06 -10.75
C VAL A 54 -2.97 -16.97 -9.68
N ILE A 55 -1.78 -16.58 -9.23
CA ILE A 55 -1.58 -15.43 -8.35
C ILE A 55 -0.70 -14.42 -9.09
N LEU A 56 -1.24 -13.22 -9.29
CA LEU A 56 -0.52 -12.06 -9.80
C LEU A 56 -0.18 -11.15 -8.63
N SER A 57 1.04 -10.61 -8.57
CA SER A 57 1.44 -9.69 -7.49
C SER A 57 2.20 -8.50 -8.03
N SER A 58 1.95 -7.32 -7.45
CA SER A 58 2.88 -6.20 -7.56
C SER A 58 4.25 -6.59 -7.01
N ALA A 59 5.31 -6.10 -7.65
CA ALA A 59 6.67 -6.42 -7.28
C ALA A 59 7.23 -5.59 -6.11
N LEU A 60 6.43 -4.74 -5.46
CA LEU A 60 6.85 -4.03 -4.25
C LEU A 60 7.00 -4.99 -3.06
N LYS A 61 7.94 -4.71 -2.17
CA LYS A 61 8.30 -5.60 -1.06
C LYS A 61 7.10 -6.01 -0.20
N ARG A 62 6.28 -5.05 0.21
CA ARG A 62 5.06 -5.30 1.00
C ARG A 62 4.05 -6.20 0.30
N THR A 63 3.87 -6.07 -1.01
CA THR A 63 2.94 -6.94 -1.76
C THR A 63 3.51 -8.34 -1.92
N LEU A 64 4.81 -8.49 -2.15
CA LEU A 64 5.46 -9.80 -2.21
C LEU A 64 5.40 -10.54 -0.86
N GLN A 65 5.68 -9.84 0.25
CA GLN A 65 5.54 -10.39 1.59
C GLN A 65 4.08 -10.78 1.88
N SER A 66 3.12 -9.91 1.54
CA SER A 66 1.70 -10.22 1.70
C SER A 66 1.25 -11.40 0.86
N THR A 67 1.72 -11.51 -0.39
CA THR A 67 1.44 -12.66 -1.26
C THR A 67 1.98 -13.93 -0.66
N LYS A 68 3.27 -13.95 -0.29
CA LYS A 68 3.96 -15.11 0.26
C LYS A 68 3.26 -15.65 1.51
N ILE A 69 2.81 -14.77 2.39
CA ILE A 69 2.16 -15.16 3.66
C ILE A 69 0.67 -15.47 3.43
N GLY A 70 -0.05 -14.56 2.78
CA GLY A 70 -1.51 -14.61 2.70
C GLY A 70 -2.08 -15.65 1.74
N TYR A 71 -1.27 -16.12 0.80
CA TYR A 71 -1.65 -17.14 -0.18
C TYR A 71 -0.75 -18.37 -0.14
N ALA A 72 -0.07 -18.62 0.99
CA ALA A 72 0.86 -19.73 1.13
C ALA A 72 0.27 -21.11 0.68
N PRO A 73 -0.96 -21.51 1.07
CA PRO A 73 -1.52 -22.78 0.61
C PRO A 73 -1.76 -22.84 -0.90
N ALA A 74 -2.28 -21.76 -1.50
CA ALA A 74 -2.46 -21.69 -2.95
C ALA A 74 -1.11 -21.72 -3.69
N ILE A 75 -0.10 -21.00 -3.19
CA ILE A 75 1.26 -20.98 -3.75
C ILE A 75 1.87 -22.37 -3.75
N GLU A 76 1.80 -23.08 -2.63
CA GLU A 76 2.30 -24.46 -2.52
C GLU A 76 1.61 -25.37 -3.54
N ARG A 77 0.28 -25.34 -3.59
CA ARG A 77 -0.53 -26.12 -4.55
C ARG A 77 -0.19 -25.82 -6.00
N LEU A 78 0.08 -24.55 -6.33
CA LEU A 78 0.38 -24.11 -7.69
C LEU A 78 1.83 -24.40 -8.13
N GLY A 79 2.68 -24.92 -7.22
CA GLY A 79 4.06 -25.32 -7.54
C GLY A 79 5.14 -24.36 -7.02
N GLY A 80 4.83 -23.54 -6.02
CA GLY A 80 5.79 -22.71 -5.29
C GLY A 80 5.83 -21.24 -5.72
N LEU A 81 6.69 -20.46 -5.06
CA LEU A 81 6.78 -19.00 -5.24
C LEU A 81 7.16 -18.58 -6.67
N SER A 82 7.90 -19.41 -7.40
CA SER A 82 8.30 -19.15 -8.79
C SER A 82 7.12 -19.19 -9.77
N LYS A 83 5.94 -19.62 -9.32
CA LYS A 83 4.69 -19.64 -10.10
C LYS A 83 3.83 -18.40 -9.87
N VAL A 84 4.17 -17.56 -8.89
CA VAL A 84 3.54 -16.24 -8.75
C VAL A 84 4.04 -15.33 -9.87
N VAL A 85 3.12 -14.76 -10.63
CA VAL A 85 3.46 -13.85 -11.73
C VAL A 85 3.65 -12.44 -11.17
N LEU A 86 4.87 -11.92 -11.26
CA LEU A 86 5.16 -10.56 -10.88
C LEU A 86 4.76 -9.60 -12.00
N LEU A 87 3.92 -8.62 -11.66
CA LEU A 87 3.37 -7.64 -12.58
C LEU A 87 3.74 -6.23 -12.09
N PRO A 88 4.84 -5.62 -12.60
CA PRO A 88 5.26 -4.28 -12.19
C PRO A 88 4.16 -3.21 -12.38
N GLN A 89 3.23 -3.45 -13.31
CA GLN A 89 2.12 -2.57 -13.59
C GLN A 89 1.13 -2.42 -12.44
N LEU A 90 1.16 -3.34 -11.47
CA LEU A 90 0.38 -3.28 -10.24
C LEU A 90 1.03 -2.43 -9.15
N GLN A 91 2.14 -1.73 -9.40
CA GLN A 91 2.74 -0.85 -8.39
C GLN A 91 1.82 0.30 -7.96
N GLU A 92 2.06 0.86 -6.77
CA GLU A 92 1.29 1.97 -6.25
C GLU A 92 1.48 3.26 -7.08
N CYS A 93 0.50 4.17 -6.97
CA CYS A 93 0.35 5.29 -7.89
C CYS A 93 1.38 6.42 -7.72
N ASN A 94 1.83 6.73 -6.50
CA ASN A 94 2.69 7.89 -6.24
C ASN A 94 4.17 7.59 -6.54
N ASP A 95 4.97 8.64 -6.66
CA ASP A 95 6.42 8.59 -6.87
C ASP A 95 7.23 8.73 -5.56
N PHE A 96 6.56 8.67 -4.41
CA PHE A 96 7.24 8.64 -3.12
C PHE A 96 8.17 7.42 -2.99
N PRO A 97 9.25 7.52 -2.19
CA PRO A 97 10.15 6.40 -1.95
C PRO A 97 9.44 5.11 -1.52
N CYS A 98 8.40 5.19 -0.68
CA CYS A 98 7.65 4.02 -0.26
C CYS A 98 6.89 3.30 -1.39
N ASP A 99 6.52 4.03 -2.45
CA ASP A 99 5.79 3.49 -3.59
C ASP A 99 6.71 3.18 -4.78
N THR A 100 8.00 3.46 -4.64
CA THR A 100 9.03 3.16 -5.61
C THR A 100 9.73 1.87 -5.23
N GLY A 101 9.74 0.90 -6.15
CA GLY A 101 10.32 -0.41 -5.91
C GLY A 101 11.84 -0.39 -5.84
N SER A 102 12.40 -1.50 -5.36
CA SER A 102 13.84 -1.75 -5.40
C SER A 102 14.31 -2.19 -6.79
N ALA A 103 15.56 -1.89 -7.16
CA ALA A 103 16.17 -2.49 -8.35
C ALA A 103 16.13 -4.03 -8.26
N LYS A 104 16.06 -4.71 -9.41
CA LYS A 104 15.93 -6.18 -9.48
C LYS A 104 17.03 -6.88 -8.68
N GLU A 105 18.27 -6.44 -8.83
CA GLU A 105 19.45 -7.02 -8.20
C GLU A 105 19.45 -6.83 -6.67
N VAL A 106 18.71 -5.84 -6.18
CA VAL A 106 18.53 -5.58 -4.75
C VAL A 106 17.45 -6.49 -4.18
N ILE A 107 16.28 -6.56 -4.84
CA ILE A 107 15.15 -7.34 -4.33
C ILE A 107 15.38 -8.85 -4.40
N GLU A 108 16.13 -9.33 -5.41
CA GLU A 108 16.54 -10.73 -5.53
C GLU A 108 17.42 -11.23 -4.37
N ARG A 109 18.12 -10.31 -3.68
CA ARG A 109 18.98 -10.62 -2.54
C ARG A 109 18.24 -10.60 -1.20
N ASP A 110 16.98 -10.17 -1.19
CA ASP A 110 16.19 -10.14 0.04
C ASP A 110 15.87 -11.58 0.49
N PRO A 111 16.36 -12.02 1.66
CA PRO A 111 16.15 -13.39 2.14
C PRO A 111 14.67 -13.72 2.36
N GLU A 112 13.81 -12.73 2.64
CA GLU A 112 12.37 -12.97 2.79
C GLU A 112 11.69 -13.25 1.45
N LEU A 113 12.29 -12.84 0.33
CA LEU A 113 11.68 -12.89 -1.01
C LEU A 113 12.34 -13.93 -1.94
N GLN A 114 13.27 -14.73 -1.42
CA GLN A 114 13.83 -15.84 -2.17
C GLN A 114 12.73 -16.80 -2.65
N GLY A 115 12.83 -17.20 -3.92
CA GLY A 115 11.92 -18.14 -4.59
C GLY A 115 10.96 -17.51 -5.59
N PHE A 116 10.72 -16.19 -5.54
CA PHE A 116 9.99 -15.51 -6.61
C PHE A 116 10.82 -15.44 -7.90
N ASP A 117 10.15 -15.47 -9.05
CA ASP A 117 10.79 -15.19 -10.34
C ASP A 117 10.72 -13.69 -10.65
N PHE A 118 11.86 -13.02 -10.57
CA PHE A 118 12.02 -11.59 -10.86
C PHE A 118 12.38 -11.30 -12.33
N SER A 119 12.38 -12.31 -13.21
CA SER A 119 12.61 -12.13 -14.64
C SER A 119 11.72 -11.07 -15.31
N PRO A 120 10.45 -10.83 -14.90
CA PRO A 120 9.60 -9.81 -15.52
C PRO A 120 9.97 -8.36 -15.17
N LEU A 121 10.86 -8.13 -14.19
CA LEU A 121 11.24 -6.78 -13.78
C LEU A 121 12.23 -6.18 -14.77
N THR A 122 11.75 -5.24 -15.60
CA THR A 122 12.57 -4.48 -16.54
C THR A 122 13.39 -3.41 -15.80
N PRO A 123 14.57 -2.99 -16.28
CA PRO A 123 15.39 -1.99 -15.57
C PRO A 123 14.67 -0.67 -15.23
N ASP A 124 13.65 -0.29 -16.01
CA ASP A 124 12.87 0.93 -15.87
C ASP A 124 11.61 0.78 -14.99
N TRP A 125 11.34 -0.41 -14.44
CA TRP A 125 10.09 -0.69 -13.71
C TRP A 125 9.88 0.21 -12.49
N THR A 126 10.97 0.67 -11.87
CA THR A 126 10.97 1.57 -10.70
C THR A 126 11.07 3.04 -11.08
N SER A 127 11.15 3.38 -12.36
CA SER A 127 11.50 4.74 -12.82
C SER A 127 10.50 5.82 -12.39
N LYS A 128 9.23 5.44 -12.20
CA LYS A 128 8.11 6.39 -12.05
C LYS A 128 8.09 7.43 -13.19
N GLN A 129 8.50 7.02 -14.39
CA GLN A 129 8.49 7.84 -15.61
C GLN A 129 7.76 7.11 -16.75
N GLY A 130 7.34 7.86 -17.77
CA GLY A 130 6.67 7.31 -18.96
C GLY A 130 5.45 6.46 -18.58
N PHE A 131 5.39 5.20 -19.03
CA PHE A 131 4.31 4.29 -18.65
C PHE A 131 4.21 4.04 -17.14
N TYR A 132 5.33 4.25 -16.40
CA TYR A 132 5.36 4.12 -14.96
C TYR A 132 5.05 5.41 -14.19
N ALA A 133 4.86 6.54 -14.87
CA ALA A 133 4.68 7.85 -14.25
C ALA A 133 3.48 7.94 -13.30
N ALA A 134 3.62 8.83 -12.31
CA ALA A 134 2.64 9.12 -11.27
C ALA A 134 1.61 10.20 -11.68
N ASP A 135 1.47 10.46 -12.99
CA ASP A 135 0.44 11.37 -13.52
C ASP A 135 -0.86 10.63 -13.87
N GLU A 136 -1.97 11.35 -13.88
CA GLU A 136 -3.30 10.78 -14.09
C GLU A 136 -3.42 9.97 -15.40
N ALA A 137 -2.85 10.47 -16.50
CA ALA A 137 -2.96 9.84 -17.79
C ALA A 137 -2.20 8.51 -17.83
N SER A 138 -0.97 8.48 -17.32
CA SER A 138 -0.15 7.27 -17.24
C SER A 138 -0.77 6.25 -16.30
N LEU A 139 -1.28 6.68 -15.14
CA LEU A 139 -1.94 5.81 -14.18
C LEU A 139 -3.23 5.17 -14.74
N ASN A 140 -4.05 5.93 -15.45
CA ASN A 140 -5.28 5.42 -16.06
C ASN A 140 -4.97 4.45 -17.23
N LYS A 141 -3.94 4.74 -18.03
CA LYS A 141 -3.44 3.81 -19.06
C LYS A 141 -2.92 2.52 -18.45
N ARG A 142 -2.18 2.60 -17.35
CA ARG A 142 -1.66 1.41 -16.63
C ARG A 142 -2.78 0.56 -16.05
N ALA A 143 -3.81 1.18 -15.47
CA ALA A 143 -5.00 0.48 -14.99
C ALA A 143 -5.77 -0.21 -16.13
N GLN A 144 -5.93 0.44 -17.28
CA GLN A 144 -6.52 -0.17 -18.48
C GLN A 144 -5.70 -1.37 -18.95
N TRP A 145 -4.38 -1.22 -19.05
CA TRP A 145 -3.49 -2.31 -19.44
C TRP A 145 -3.64 -3.52 -18.50
N VAL A 146 -3.73 -3.30 -17.18
CA VAL A 146 -3.95 -4.38 -16.20
C VAL A 146 -5.28 -5.09 -16.46
N ARG A 147 -6.37 -4.37 -16.72
CA ARG A 147 -7.67 -5.00 -17.05
C ARG A 147 -7.58 -5.83 -18.33
N GLN A 148 -6.91 -5.33 -19.36
CA GLN A 148 -6.70 -6.05 -20.62
C GLN A 148 -5.84 -7.30 -20.43
N TYR A 149 -4.79 -7.20 -19.63
CA TYR A 149 -3.95 -8.33 -19.24
C TYR A 149 -4.79 -9.41 -18.54
N LEU A 150 -5.58 -9.02 -17.53
CA LEU A 150 -6.51 -9.91 -16.81
C LEU A 150 -7.56 -10.54 -17.74
N ARG A 151 -8.10 -9.80 -18.70
CA ARG A 151 -9.08 -10.29 -19.68
C ARG A 151 -8.49 -11.38 -20.57
N SER A 152 -7.22 -11.24 -20.94
CA SER A 152 -6.50 -12.19 -21.81
C SER A 152 -6.08 -13.48 -21.11
N ARG A 153 -6.19 -13.54 -19.78
CA ARG A 153 -5.75 -14.69 -18.98
C ARG A 153 -6.61 -15.94 -19.24
N PRO A 154 -6.00 -17.13 -19.34
CA PRO A 154 -6.73 -18.37 -19.48
C PRO A 154 -7.43 -18.83 -18.19
N GLU A 155 -7.06 -18.26 -17.04
CA GLU A 155 -7.54 -18.74 -15.75
C GLU A 155 -8.98 -18.29 -15.43
N LEU A 156 -9.71 -19.13 -14.69
CA LEU A 156 -11.03 -18.80 -14.13
C LEU A 156 -10.92 -18.09 -12.79
N ASP A 157 -10.04 -18.50 -11.88
CA ASP A 157 -9.87 -17.89 -10.56
C ASP A 157 -8.51 -17.22 -10.45
N ILE A 158 -8.51 -15.88 -10.53
CA ILE A 158 -7.29 -15.06 -10.59
C ILE A 158 -7.17 -14.24 -9.30
N VAL A 159 -6.10 -14.44 -8.55
CA VAL A 159 -5.76 -13.60 -7.40
C VAL A 159 -4.84 -12.46 -7.86
N VAL A 160 -5.12 -11.24 -7.43
CA VAL A 160 -4.30 -10.06 -7.71
C VAL A 160 -3.94 -9.37 -6.40
N MET A 161 -2.66 -9.39 -6.01
CA MET A 161 -2.14 -8.66 -4.86
C MET A 161 -1.57 -7.31 -5.31
N ALA A 162 -2.14 -6.21 -4.80
CA ALA A 162 -1.79 -4.85 -5.21
C ALA A 162 -1.97 -3.84 -4.06
N HIS A 163 -2.12 -2.56 -4.41
CA HIS A 163 -2.18 -1.42 -3.49
C HIS A 163 -3.49 -0.65 -3.64
N GLY A 164 -3.81 0.22 -2.69
CA GLY A 164 -5.12 0.86 -2.62
C GLY A 164 -5.42 1.75 -3.83
N ASP A 165 -4.52 2.66 -4.22
CA ASP A 165 -4.82 3.61 -5.29
C ASP A 165 -4.86 2.95 -6.67
N ILE A 166 -3.92 2.05 -6.95
CA ILE A 166 -3.96 1.31 -8.22
C ILE A 166 -5.22 0.44 -8.34
N LEU A 167 -5.69 -0.18 -7.24
CA LEU A 167 -6.95 -0.93 -7.23
C LEU A 167 -8.15 -0.03 -7.51
N ARG A 168 -8.20 1.18 -6.93
CA ARG A 168 -9.25 2.17 -7.23
C ARG A 168 -9.28 2.54 -8.71
N ARG A 169 -8.12 2.68 -9.35
CA ARG A 169 -8.04 2.96 -10.80
C ARG A 169 -8.40 1.76 -11.67
N ILE A 170 -8.04 0.54 -11.25
CA ILE A 170 -8.42 -0.69 -11.93
C ILE A 170 -9.93 -0.86 -11.92
N THR A 171 -10.59 -0.62 -10.78
CA THR A 171 -12.04 -0.79 -10.64
C THR A 171 -12.85 0.43 -11.07
N GLY A 172 -12.22 1.61 -11.19
CA GLY A 172 -12.93 2.88 -11.41
C GLY A 172 -13.76 3.32 -10.21
N GLN A 173 -13.51 2.76 -9.02
CA GLN A 173 -14.28 3.04 -7.80
C GLN A 173 -13.42 3.76 -6.76
N ALA A 174 -13.92 4.87 -6.22
CA ALA A 174 -13.34 5.55 -5.06
C ALA A 174 -13.64 4.78 -3.76
N TYR A 175 -13.10 3.57 -3.65
CA TYR A 175 -13.33 2.67 -2.52
C TYR A 175 -12.20 2.76 -1.47
N PRO A 176 -12.52 2.87 -0.18
CA PRO A 176 -11.54 2.92 0.90
C PRO A 176 -11.11 1.50 1.29
N TRP A 177 -10.20 0.90 0.52
CA TRP A 177 -9.70 -0.45 0.77
C TRP A 177 -9.13 -0.60 2.18
N LYS A 178 -9.35 -1.72 2.85
CA LYS A 178 -8.69 -2.09 4.12
C LYS A 178 -7.44 -2.93 3.84
N ASN A 179 -6.53 -3.01 4.80
CA ASN A 179 -5.37 -3.89 4.67
C ASN A 179 -5.77 -5.36 4.64
N ALA A 180 -5.11 -6.15 3.79
CA ALA A 180 -5.46 -7.56 3.55
C ALA A 180 -6.95 -7.75 3.23
N GLU A 181 -7.56 -6.80 2.52
CA GLU A 181 -8.92 -6.94 2.05
C GLU A 181 -8.95 -7.66 0.70
N VAL A 182 -9.83 -8.65 0.58
CA VAL A 182 -10.07 -9.43 -0.64
C VAL A 182 -11.49 -9.17 -1.12
N ARG A 183 -11.63 -8.73 -2.37
CA ARG A 183 -12.93 -8.47 -3.01
C ARG A 183 -12.98 -9.15 -4.37
N LEU A 184 -14.12 -9.75 -4.67
CA LEU A 184 -14.38 -10.45 -5.92
C LEU A 184 -14.99 -9.50 -6.95
N PHE A 185 -14.45 -9.57 -8.16
CA PHE A 185 -14.92 -8.87 -9.35
C PHE A 185 -15.07 -9.83 -10.53
N GLN A 186 -15.86 -9.41 -11.51
CA GLN A 186 -15.96 -10.03 -12.83
C GLN A 186 -15.93 -8.95 -13.90
N PHE A 187 -15.65 -9.31 -15.15
CA PHE A 187 -15.79 -8.36 -16.25
C PHE A 187 -17.27 -8.08 -16.52
N ASP A 188 -17.59 -6.83 -16.84
CA ASP A 188 -18.92 -6.50 -17.36
C ASP A 188 -19.15 -7.24 -18.69
N PRO A 189 -20.10 -8.19 -18.77
CA PRO A 189 -20.34 -8.95 -20.00
C PRO A 189 -20.74 -8.07 -21.17
N ALA A 190 -21.36 -6.90 -20.94
CA ALA A 190 -21.80 -6.00 -21.99
C ALA A 190 -20.66 -5.22 -22.65
N SER A 191 -19.52 -5.08 -21.97
CA SER A 191 -18.41 -4.22 -22.41
C SER A 191 -17.03 -4.89 -22.29
N VAL A 192 -16.99 -6.19 -22.00
CA VAL A 192 -15.75 -6.97 -21.87
C VAL A 192 -14.88 -6.91 -23.12
N ASP A 193 -15.46 -6.86 -24.32
CA ASP A 193 -14.70 -6.82 -25.58
C ASP A 193 -14.16 -5.43 -25.93
N THR A 194 -14.59 -4.38 -25.22
CA THR A 194 -14.07 -3.02 -25.42
C THR A 194 -12.66 -2.87 -24.86
N GLU A 195 -11.93 -1.84 -25.31
CA GLU A 195 -10.61 -1.52 -24.74
C GLU A 195 -10.66 -1.22 -23.23
N ALA A 196 -11.78 -0.67 -22.74
CA ALA A 196 -11.95 -0.33 -21.33
C ALA A 196 -12.10 -1.57 -20.44
N CYS A 197 -12.76 -2.63 -20.94
CA CYS A 197 -13.02 -3.92 -20.29
C CYS A 197 -13.24 -3.83 -18.76
N PRO A 198 -14.24 -3.05 -18.31
CA PRO A 198 -14.40 -2.71 -16.90
C PRO A 198 -14.71 -3.93 -16.03
N LEU A 199 -14.31 -3.84 -14.76
CA LEU A 199 -14.62 -4.81 -13.72
C LEU A 199 -15.82 -4.34 -12.90
N VAL A 200 -16.73 -5.27 -12.61
CA VAL A 200 -17.90 -5.07 -11.76
C VAL A 200 -17.65 -5.80 -10.45
N HIS A 201 -17.89 -5.12 -9.33
CA HIS A 201 -17.80 -5.72 -8.00
C HIS A 201 -18.93 -6.73 -7.81
N VAL A 202 -18.60 -7.90 -7.26
CA VAL A 202 -19.55 -8.99 -7.00
C VAL A 202 -19.74 -9.20 -5.50
N GLN A 203 -18.65 -9.28 -4.75
CA GLN A 203 -18.71 -9.66 -3.34
C GLN A 203 -17.46 -9.22 -2.56
N ASP A 204 -17.63 -8.85 -1.29
CA ASP A 204 -16.53 -8.72 -0.33
C ASP A 204 -16.23 -10.10 0.28
N ILE A 205 -15.00 -10.58 0.16
CA ILE A 205 -14.65 -11.97 0.48
C ILE A 205 -14.05 -12.07 1.89
N ALA A 206 -13.06 -11.24 2.19
CA ALA A 206 -12.34 -11.31 3.46
C ALA A 206 -11.67 -9.97 3.78
N THR A 207 -11.34 -9.78 5.06
CA THR A 207 -10.45 -8.70 5.48
C THR A 207 -9.57 -9.17 6.63
N GLY A 208 -8.25 -9.09 6.46
CA GLY A 208 -7.28 -9.42 7.52
C GLY A 208 -7.04 -8.28 8.52
N GLY A 209 -7.21 -7.02 8.10
CA GLY A 209 -7.14 -5.83 8.94
C GLY A 209 -8.49 -5.38 9.50
N ALA A 210 -8.50 -4.74 10.68
CA ALA A 210 -9.72 -4.29 11.34
C ALA A 210 -10.25 -2.95 10.79
N ALA A 211 -9.36 -2.08 10.29
CA ALA A 211 -9.66 -0.71 9.92
C ALA A 211 -9.24 -0.38 8.48
N VAL A 212 -9.81 0.71 7.97
CA VAL A 212 -9.33 1.36 6.75
C VAL A 212 -8.09 2.16 7.13
N GLU A 213 -6.94 1.78 6.57
CA GLU A 213 -5.74 2.61 6.64
C GLU A 213 -5.63 3.46 5.37
N PRO A 214 -5.28 4.74 5.48
CA PRO A 214 -5.16 5.60 4.30
C PRO A 214 -4.05 5.11 3.37
N THR A 215 -4.18 5.42 2.09
CA THR A 215 -3.10 5.27 1.11
C THR A 215 -2.20 6.50 1.10
N SER A 216 -1.05 6.39 0.44
CA SER A 216 -0.21 7.55 0.14
C SER A 216 -0.95 8.62 -0.67
N GLY A 217 -1.85 8.24 -1.60
CA GLY A 217 -2.66 9.19 -2.35
C GLY A 217 -3.68 9.95 -1.49
N ASP A 218 -4.35 9.24 -0.56
CA ASP A 218 -5.29 9.87 0.38
C ASP A 218 -4.58 10.95 1.22
N ILE A 219 -3.37 10.64 1.70
CA ILE A 219 -2.61 11.56 2.56
C ILE A 219 -1.95 12.69 1.77
N ALA A 220 -1.51 12.45 0.53
CA ALA A 220 -1.02 13.49 -0.37
C ALA A 220 -2.10 14.56 -0.62
N ALA A 221 -3.33 14.12 -0.90
CA ALA A 221 -4.47 15.00 -1.06
C ALA A 221 -4.79 15.79 0.23
N GLU A 222 -4.74 15.15 1.40
CA GLU A 222 -4.98 15.83 2.70
C GLU A 222 -3.91 16.87 3.05
N LYS A 223 -2.62 16.60 2.75
CA LYS A 223 -1.51 17.51 3.07
C LYS A 223 -1.37 18.66 2.06
N GLY A 224 -2.23 18.73 1.04
CA GLY A 224 -2.09 19.68 -0.08
C GLY A 224 -0.81 19.45 -0.89
N VAL A 225 -0.16 18.31 -0.70
CA VAL A 225 0.99 17.88 -1.48
C VAL A 225 0.39 17.20 -2.71
N PHE A 226 -0.04 18.01 -3.67
CA PHE A 226 -0.33 17.49 -5.00
C PHE A 226 0.98 16.90 -5.53
N ALA A 227 1.00 15.60 -5.79
CA ALA A 227 1.99 15.04 -6.71
C ALA A 227 1.97 15.94 -7.96
N PRO A 228 3.13 16.37 -8.49
CA PRO A 228 3.17 17.28 -9.62
C PRO A 228 2.41 16.64 -10.80
N GLY A 229 1.19 17.13 -11.06
CA GLY A 229 0.32 16.60 -12.14
C GLY A 229 -1.16 16.42 -11.80
N ALA A 230 -1.59 16.53 -10.53
CA ALA A 230 -3.00 16.43 -10.17
C ALA A 230 -3.71 17.80 -10.26
N GLY A 231 -4.14 18.17 -11.47
CA GLY A 231 -5.08 19.28 -11.68
C GLY A 231 -6.53 18.85 -11.39
N PRO A 232 -7.41 19.75 -10.90
CA PRO A 232 -8.79 19.39 -10.59
C PRO A 232 -9.65 19.35 -11.87
N ASN A 233 -10.40 18.25 -12.03
CA ASN A 233 -11.59 18.10 -12.88
C ASN A 233 -11.48 18.50 -14.37
N ALA A 234 -11.41 17.49 -15.24
CA ALA A 234 -11.89 17.60 -16.62
C ALA A 234 -12.64 16.33 -17.05
N ASN A 235 -13.73 16.00 -16.35
CA ASN A 235 -14.81 15.16 -16.90
C ASN A 235 -15.96 16.07 -17.32
N SER A 236 -15.82 16.75 -18.45
CA SER A 236 -16.92 17.10 -19.35
C SER A 236 -16.37 17.76 -20.62
N ALA A 237 -17.04 17.44 -21.74
CA ALA A 237 -16.99 18.11 -23.05
C ALA A 237 -16.07 17.52 -24.16
N LEU A 238 -16.77 16.75 -25.01
CA LEU A 238 -16.91 16.95 -26.46
C LEU A 238 -15.92 16.27 -27.43
N CYS A 239 -16.48 15.23 -28.05
CA CYS A 239 -16.30 14.82 -29.44
C CYS A 239 -16.39 16.02 -30.41
N SER A 240 -15.40 16.20 -31.31
CA SER A 240 -15.55 16.13 -32.77
C SER A 240 -14.44 16.86 -33.57
N ARG A 241 -13.87 16.12 -34.57
CA ARG A 241 -13.13 16.56 -35.79
C ARG A 241 -11.77 17.25 -35.60
N SER A 242 -10.78 17.23 -36.51
CA SER A 242 -10.29 16.34 -37.59
C SER A 242 -9.04 17.04 -38.21
N HIS A 243 -8.08 16.28 -38.75
CA HIS A 243 -6.97 16.65 -39.67
C HIS A 243 -5.65 17.29 -39.13
N ALA A 244 -4.62 16.43 -38.94
CA ALA A 244 -3.31 16.29 -39.65
C ALA A 244 -2.41 17.54 -40.01
N PRO A 245 -1.12 17.37 -40.41
CA PRO A 245 0.05 17.41 -39.51
C PRO A 245 1.22 18.32 -40.01
N ALA A 246 2.21 18.60 -39.16
CA ALA A 246 3.55 19.13 -39.51
C ALA A 246 4.42 19.16 -38.23
N SER A 247 5.74 19.11 -38.20
CA SER A 247 6.82 18.59 -39.05
C SER A 247 8.10 18.68 -38.18
N HIS A 248 9.09 17.86 -38.51
CA HIS A 248 10.44 17.81 -37.94
C HIS A 248 11.09 19.15 -37.57
N GLU A 249 11.79 19.20 -36.44
CA GLU A 249 13.10 19.84 -36.36
C GLU A 249 13.98 19.23 -35.25
N GLN A 250 15.25 18.98 -35.60
CA GLN A 250 16.31 18.38 -34.79
C GLN A 250 17.29 19.46 -34.31
N MET A 251 18.03 19.10 -33.25
CA MET A 251 19.36 19.58 -32.81
C MET A 251 19.40 20.52 -31.60
N PRO A 252 20.52 20.56 -30.83
CA PRO A 252 21.56 19.53 -30.63
C PRO A 252 21.88 19.26 -29.14
N CYS A 253 22.64 18.17 -28.94
CA CYS A 253 23.37 17.80 -27.74
C CYS A 253 24.23 18.95 -27.17
N GLN A 254 24.25 19.07 -25.84
CA GLN A 254 25.38 19.64 -25.13
C GLN A 254 25.76 18.74 -23.96
N ASP A 255 27.03 18.34 -23.99
CA ASP A 255 27.77 17.65 -22.96
C ASP A 255 27.76 18.45 -21.65
N PHE A 256 27.57 17.77 -20.52
CA PHE A 256 28.15 18.22 -19.25
C PHE A 256 28.89 17.07 -18.58
N THR A 257 30.18 17.36 -18.39
CA THR A 257 31.24 16.56 -17.80
C THR A 257 31.02 16.26 -16.32
N LEU A 258 31.45 15.06 -15.94
CA LEU A 258 31.65 14.53 -14.58
C LEU A 258 32.58 15.39 -13.70
N LEU A 259 32.38 15.32 -12.37
CA LEU A 259 33.36 15.13 -11.25
C LEU A 259 32.77 15.64 -9.90
N PRO A 260 33.27 15.27 -8.71
CA PRO A 260 33.14 13.95 -8.07
C PRO A 260 32.60 14.02 -6.61
N VAL A 261 32.36 12.83 -6.06
CA VAL A 261 31.95 12.49 -4.69
C VAL A 261 32.87 13.05 -3.60
N ARG A 262 32.31 13.55 -2.48
CA ARG A 262 32.97 13.54 -1.16
C ARG A 262 32.00 13.26 -0.02
N ALA A 263 32.40 12.27 0.77
CA ALA A 263 31.76 11.77 1.98
C ALA A 263 31.89 12.74 3.16
N TYR A 264 30.90 12.74 4.06
CA TYR A 264 31.10 13.11 5.46
C TYR A 264 30.30 12.15 6.36
N VAL A 265 31.05 11.40 7.17
CA VAL A 265 30.60 10.74 8.40
C VAL A 265 31.47 11.34 9.51
N VAL A 266 30.88 11.72 10.65
CA VAL A 266 31.33 11.35 12.01
C VAL A 266 30.47 12.09 13.07
N LEU A 267 30.12 11.29 14.07
CA LEU A 267 29.42 11.51 15.34
C LEU A 267 29.78 12.76 16.17
N ILE A 268 28.80 13.28 16.93
CA ILE A 268 28.91 13.68 18.37
C ILE A 268 27.53 13.45 19.03
N VAL A 269 27.31 12.37 19.81
CA VAL A 269 27.30 12.23 21.28
C VAL A 269 26.19 12.98 22.06
N ARG A 270 25.31 12.15 22.66
CA ARG A 270 24.58 12.21 23.96
C ARG A 270 24.36 13.53 24.73
N SER A 271 23.17 13.55 25.35
CA SER A 271 22.65 14.44 26.41
C SER A 271 22.15 15.78 25.86
N LEU A 272 20.91 16.21 26.11
CA LEU A 272 20.26 16.41 27.40
C LEU A 272 18.72 16.34 27.26
N SER A 273 18.07 15.63 28.17
CA SER A 273 16.67 15.91 28.53
C SER A 273 16.59 17.23 29.29
N PRO A 274 15.49 17.97 29.15
CA PRO A 274 14.92 18.67 30.29
C PRO A 274 13.54 18.11 30.61
N ALA A 275 13.41 17.65 31.85
CA ALA A 275 12.14 17.33 32.48
C ALA A 275 11.21 18.54 32.45
N ILE A 276 9.97 18.34 32.01
CA ILE A 276 8.88 19.30 32.17
C ILE A 276 8.27 19.04 33.56
N PRO A 277 8.28 20.01 34.49
CA PRO A 277 7.65 19.83 35.79
C PRO A 277 6.13 19.91 35.67
N ILE A 278 5.47 18.89 36.21
CA ILE A 278 4.04 18.87 36.50
C ILE A 278 3.81 19.86 37.64
N SER A 279 3.02 20.92 37.41
CA SER A 279 2.45 21.74 38.47
C SER A 279 0.93 21.66 38.39
N ASN A 280 0.34 21.25 39.49
CA ASN A 280 -1.09 21.09 39.70
C ASN A 280 -1.55 22.19 40.67
N SER A 281 -2.80 22.63 40.53
CA SER A 281 -3.58 23.54 41.39
C SER A 281 -3.42 25.07 41.18
N GLY A 282 -4.55 25.75 40.92
CA GLY A 282 -4.61 27.21 40.89
C GLY A 282 -5.88 27.81 40.24
N SER A 283 -7.05 27.55 40.83
CA SER A 283 -8.22 28.46 40.91
C SER A 283 -8.65 29.29 39.68
N LEU A 284 -9.75 28.86 39.07
CA LEU A 284 -10.67 29.69 38.27
C LEU A 284 -11.22 30.85 39.11
N GLN A 285 -10.80 32.09 38.85
CA GLN A 285 -11.60 33.30 39.06
C GLN A 285 -10.88 34.54 38.50
N ASN A 286 -11.67 35.37 37.79
CA ASN A 286 -11.42 36.76 37.40
C ASN A 286 -10.46 37.03 36.23
N TRP A 287 -10.99 36.93 35.00
CA TRP A 287 -10.77 37.97 33.99
C TRP A 287 -11.96 38.06 33.05
N ALA A 288 -13.03 38.73 33.51
CA ALA A 288 -14.13 39.17 32.68
C ALA A 288 -14.20 40.69 32.72
N ALA A 289 -13.58 41.34 31.72
CA ALA A 289 -13.99 42.66 31.23
C ALA A 289 -13.23 42.97 29.93
N SER A 290 -14.00 43.28 28.88
CA SER A 290 -13.59 43.89 27.61
C SER A 290 -13.09 42.96 26.49
N ALA A 291 -14.04 42.28 25.84
CA ALA A 291 -14.05 42.15 24.38
C ALA A 291 -15.48 41.86 23.90
N ALA A 292 -15.97 42.66 22.96
CA ALA A 292 -17.29 42.52 22.34
C ALA A 292 -17.44 41.16 21.60
N PRO A 293 -18.66 40.61 21.48
CA PRO A 293 -18.85 39.34 20.81
C PRO A 293 -18.70 39.53 19.30
N THR A 294 -17.55 39.13 18.76
CA THR A 294 -17.44 38.85 17.32
C THR A 294 -17.91 37.42 17.12
N THR A 295 -19.11 37.26 16.59
CA THR A 295 -19.61 35.98 16.07
C THR A 295 -18.76 35.60 14.86
N SER A 296 -17.63 34.92 15.06
CA SER A 296 -16.97 34.22 13.97
C SER A 296 -17.87 33.06 13.57
N ALA A 297 -18.52 33.16 12.42
CA ALA A 297 -19.17 32.03 11.80
C ALA A 297 -18.15 30.88 11.72
N ALA A 298 -18.48 29.75 12.34
CA ALA A 298 -17.70 28.52 12.27
C ALA A 298 -17.39 28.25 10.80
N ASN A 299 -16.11 28.08 10.47
CA ASN A 299 -15.69 27.82 9.11
C ASN A 299 -15.78 26.30 8.90
N PRO A 300 -16.83 25.78 8.22
CA PRO A 300 -17.17 24.35 8.24
C PRO A 300 -16.07 23.47 7.67
N SER A 301 -15.18 24.02 6.83
CA SER A 301 -13.98 23.32 6.35
C SER A 301 -12.98 23.05 7.48
N LYS A 302 -12.70 24.05 8.34
CA LYS A 302 -11.72 23.89 9.42
C LYS A 302 -12.20 22.91 10.50
N ASP A 303 -13.49 22.92 10.80
CA ASP A 303 -14.08 21.99 11.77
C ASP A 303 -14.10 20.55 11.22
N ALA A 304 -14.32 20.38 9.91
CA ALA A 304 -14.19 19.08 9.26
C ALA A 304 -12.74 18.58 9.27
N ASP A 305 -11.77 19.46 9.02
CA ASP A 305 -10.35 19.14 9.06
C ASP A 305 -9.88 18.77 10.48
N LEU A 306 -10.34 19.51 11.49
CA LEU A 306 -10.04 19.22 12.90
C LEU A 306 -10.60 17.85 13.30
N LYS A 307 -11.85 17.57 12.92
CA LYS A 307 -12.50 16.29 13.21
C LYS A 307 -11.75 15.11 12.56
N ARG A 308 -11.27 15.29 11.33
CA ARG A 308 -10.43 14.27 10.65
C ARG A 308 -9.10 14.05 11.38
N ILE A 309 -8.45 15.12 11.85
CA ILE A 309 -7.22 15.02 12.63
C ILE A 309 -7.48 14.28 13.95
N GLU A 310 -8.55 14.59 14.66
CA GLU A 310 -8.95 13.91 15.89
C GLU A 310 -9.25 12.43 15.68
N ASP A 311 -9.98 12.09 14.61
CA ASP A 311 -10.27 10.71 14.24
C ASP A 311 -8.97 9.95 13.91
N ARG A 312 -7.99 10.60 13.25
CA ARG A 312 -6.67 10.01 12.98
C ARG A 312 -5.85 9.81 14.26
N VAL A 313 -5.86 10.78 15.18
CA VAL A 313 -5.17 10.64 16.47
C VAL A 313 -5.78 9.50 17.26
N ARG A 314 -7.11 9.39 17.30
CA ARG A 314 -7.82 8.30 17.96
C ARG A 314 -7.50 6.95 17.33
N HIS A 315 -7.44 6.90 16.00
CA HIS A 315 -7.08 5.69 15.27
C HIS A 315 -5.62 5.27 15.55
N ARG A 316 -4.67 6.20 15.54
CA ARG A 316 -3.27 5.91 15.92
C ARG A 316 -3.16 5.44 17.37
N GLN A 317 -3.92 6.04 18.28
CA GLN A 317 -4.00 5.58 19.67
C GLN A 317 -4.55 4.16 19.78
N SER A 318 -5.59 3.81 19.01
CA SER A 318 -6.11 2.43 19.02
C SER A 318 -5.10 1.43 18.47
N MET A 319 -4.40 1.77 17.39
CA MET A 319 -3.37 0.92 16.78
C MET A 319 -2.19 0.68 17.73
N LEU A 320 -1.69 1.74 18.37
CA LEU A 320 -0.63 1.63 19.38
C LEU A 320 -1.07 0.81 20.59
N MET A 321 -2.32 0.95 21.01
CA MET A 321 -2.86 0.19 22.14
C MET A 321 -3.02 -1.30 21.79
N GLU A 322 -3.44 -1.63 20.57
CA GLU A 322 -3.49 -3.02 20.06
C GLU A 322 -2.07 -3.62 20.01
N GLN A 323 -1.09 -2.92 19.44
CA GLN A 323 0.31 -3.36 19.43
C GLN A 323 0.87 -3.56 20.86
N THR A 324 0.51 -2.69 21.80
CA THR A 324 0.91 -2.82 23.20
C THR A 324 0.31 -4.06 23.85
N ASN A 325 -0.97 -4.34 23.58
CA ASN A 325 -1.63 -5.54 24.10
C ASN A 325 -1.02 -6.82 23.50
N GLU A 326 -0.69 -6.82 22.21
CA GLU A 326 -0.02 -7.94 21.55
C GLU A 326 1.38 -8.18 22.14
N LEU A 327 2.16 -7.11 22.37
CA LEU A 327 3.47 -7.21 23.01
C LEU A 327 3.36 -7.83 24.41
N GLN A 328 2.38 -7.42 25.21
CA GLN A 328 2.14 -7.99 26.54
C GLN A 328 1.75 -9.48 26.47
N GLU A 329 0.97 -9.89 25.47
CA GLU A 329 0.60 -11.28 25.27
C GLU A 329 1.81 -12.13 24.84
N LEU A 330 2.67 -11.59 23.96
CA LEU A 330 3.92 -12.25 23.57
C LEU A 330 4.88 -12.39 24.76
N GLU A 331 5.01 -11.37 25.60
CA GLU A 331 5.80 -11.44 26.84
C GLU A 331 5.28 -12.54 27.78
N LYS A 332 3.96 -12.65 27.95
CA LYS A 332 3.35 -13.74 28.76
C LYS A 332 3.66 -15.12 28.18
N ARG A 333 3.55 -15.28 26.87
CA ARG A 333 3.87 -16.55 26.19
C ARG A 333 5.35 -16.89 26.32
N LEU A 334 6.23 -15.91 26.20
CA LEU A 334 7.66 -16.09 26.41
C LEU A 334 7.95 -16.54 27.84
N GLN A 335 7.38 -15.86 28.84
CA GLN A 335 7.50 -16.26 30.24
C GLN A 335 6.97 -17.67 30.51
N ALA A 336 5.83 -18.04 29.93
CA ALA A 336 5.28 -19.38 30.05
C ALA A 336 6.19 -20.44 29.41
N ALA A 337 6.78 -20.13 28.25
CA ALA A 337 7.73 -21.00 27.58
C ALA A 337 9.04 -21.15 28.39
N GLU A 338 9.56 -20.08 28.96
CA GLU A 338 10.73 -20.10 29.85
C GLU A 338 10.47 -20.87 31.14
N ALA A 339 9.28 -20.72 31.74
CA ALA A 339 8.87 -21.49 32.92
C ALA A 339 8.78 -22.99 32.60
N ARG A 340 8.16 -23.34 31.47
CA ARG A 340 8.08 -24.71 30.98
C ARG A 340 9.47 -25.29 30.68
N LYS A 341 10.37 -24.49 30.09
CA LYS A 341 11.77 -24.88 29.86
C LYS A 341 12.49 -25.19 31.18
N LYS A 342 12.40 -24.30 32.17
CA LYS A 342 12.97 -24.52 33.51
C LYS A 342 12.40 -25.76 34.19
N GLU A 343 11.10 -26.01 34.05
CA GLU A 343 10.46 -27.20 34.59
C GLU A 343 11.05 -28.48 33.96
N LEU A 344 11.19 -28.51 32.63
CA LEU A 344 11.79 -29.63 31.89
C LEU A 344 13.27 -29.84 32.25
N GLU A 345 14.06 -28.76 32.38
CA GLU A 345 15.44 -28.80 32.84
C GLU A 345 15.54 -29.35 34.27
N SER A 346 14.61 -28.97 35.17
CA SER A 346 14.57 -29.47 36.55
C SER A 346 14.15 -30.94 36.67
N ARG A 347 13.39 -31.45 35.69
CA ARG A 347 12.90 -32.83 35.62
C ARG A 347 13.86 -33.78 34.87
N GLY A 348 15.07 -33.31 34.54
CA GLY A 348 16.11 -34.14 33.92
C GLY A 348 15.93 -34.37 32.41
N GLY A 349 15.27 -33.45 31.69
CA GLY A 349 15.24 -33.47 30.23
C GLY A 349 16.62 -33.15 29.65
N PHE A 350 17.22 -34.15 29.00
CA PHE A 350 18.62 -34.29 28.57
C PHE A 350 19.15 -33.29 27.52
N VAL A 351 20.50 -33.24 27.50
CA VAL A 351 21.44 -33.04 26.37
C VAL A 351 20.82 -33.21 24.98
#